data_AF-A0A0A7AN68-F1
#
_entry.id   AF-A0A0A7AN68-F1
#
_cell.length_a   1.000
_cell.length_b   1.000
_cell.length_c   1.000
_cell.angle_alpha   90.00
_cell.angle_beta   90.00
_cell.angle_gamma   90.00
#
_symmetry.space_group_name_H-M   'P 1'
#
loop_
_entity.id
_entity.type
_entity.pdbx_description
1 polymer ?
#
loop_
_entity_poly.entity_id
_entity_poly.type
_entity_poly.pdbx_seq_one_letter_code
_entity_poly.pdbx_strand_id
1 'polypeptide(L)'
;MENLVQAQTQTNSQVSTLTQTLQRFIEASTLNTSSNGNGGGTSSSGTPTTPLAPNKVSGNLITSKNGVKTTILKNSPQYLPEIKALAPYEKSMDFKSRIVTADLEAMIDPVTGRNIVYMAAWFNGVKTNTLAISQFGYDTSRMLSYFWEDLIENNKGRICYFHNWGGYDAILSLPQLLNLPKNYTFNPIMKDGEMMSLTISQGTVTLLTIKDSIRILPGALGKLAKDWKVETQKDHFPHYFWLNDIRSTLTYVGSIPPYETFEPKRTSKKDYEEMVRDFNSKAWSFIEVSRIYILGDVKALYQILIAFFETLASKFPIDPLTVLSAPSAAFKIWRTVQLPKLNKEFKVYDLSKSLDSKLREAYLGGIVDVYRPHLIEQTGYYYDVNSLYPTAMCRSMPVGMPQLVNLTIDEFLNSDFFGFVEVVVRASSEEYIGLLPIKLQGRLICPGGTFSGFFFLKSCVLP
;
A
#
# COMPACT_ATOMS: atom_id res chain seq x y z
N MET A 1 -32.01 14.84 3.05
CA MET A 1 -31.57 15.11 4.44
C MET A 1 -31.26 13.78 5.15
N GLU A 2 -32.12 12.76 5.03
CA GLU A 2 -31.90 11.40 5.58
C GLU A 2 -30.61 10.72 5.10
N ASN A 3 -30.27 10.79 3.80
CA ASN A 3 -29.02 10.21 3.28
C ASN A 3 -27.74 10.85 3.86
N LEU A 4 -27.80 12.13 4.25
CA LEU A 4 -26.68 12.84 4.90
C LEU A 4 -26.55 12.44 6.37
N VAL A 5 -27.67 12.24 7.06
CA VAL A 5 -27.72 11.77 8.45
C VAL A 5 -27.22 10.32 8.55
N GLN A 6 -27.57 9.46 7.59
CA GLN A 6 -27.04 8.10 7.50
C GLN A 6 -25.52 8.08 7.25
N ALA A 7 -25.02 8.88 6.30
CA ALA A 7 -23.58 8.99 6.03
C ALA A 7 -22.79 9.53 7.24
N GLN A 8 -23.36 10.48 7.98
CA GLN A 8 -22.75 11.04 9.19
C GLN A 8 -22.74 10.02 10.34
N THR A 9 -23.81 9.25 10.50
CA THR A 9 -23.90 8.17 11.50
C THR A 9 -22.91 7.05 11.18
N GLN A 10 -22.78 6.70 9.91
CA GLN A 10 -21.80 5.72 9.41
C GLN A 10 -20.37 6.16 9.71
N THR A 11 -20.03 7.42 9.42
CA THR A 11 -18.72 8.00 9.70
C THR A 11 -18.42 7.98 11.20
N ASN A 12 -19.38 8.36 12.05
CA ASN A 12 -19.20 8.39 13.50
C ASN A 12 -19.01 6.99 14.11
N SER A 13 -19.70 5.97 13.59
CA SER A 13 -19.54 4.58 14.05
C SER A 13 -18.15 4.00 13.69
N GLN A 14 -17.65 4.32 12.50
CA GLN A 14 -16.31 3.93 12.05
C GLN A 14 -15.23 4.64 12.87
N VAL A 15 -15.40 5.95 13.13
CA VAL A 15 -14.49 6.74 13.98
C VAL A 15 -14.46 6.22 15.42
N SER A 16 -15.62 5.85 15.99
CA SER A 16 -15.69 5.28 17.34
C SER A 16 -14.97 3.93 17.43
N THR A 17 -15.18 3.05 16.45
CA THR A 17 -14.51 1.75 16.36
C THR A 17 -13.00 1.90 16.20
N LEU A 18 -12.57 2.84 15.35
CA LEU A 18 -11.16 3.18 15.15
C LEU A 18 -10.53 3.75 16.43
N THR A 19 -11.26 4.61 17.15
CA THR A 19 -10.81 5.20 18.43
C THR A 19 -10.66 4.16 19.53
N GLN A 20 -11.60 3.23 19.65
CA GLN A 20 -11.50 2.12 20.60
C GLN A 20 -10.36 1.16 20.25
N THR A 21 -10.15 0.90 18.95
CA THR A 21 -9.03 0.08 18.46
C THR A 21 -7.69 0.75 18.75
N LEU A 22 -7.59 2.06 18.51
CA LEU A 22 -6.40 2.85 18.83
C LEU A 22 -6.14 2.91 20.33
N GLN A 23 -7.18 3.08 21.15
CA GLN A 23 -7.06 3.09 22.61
C GLN A 23 -6.55 1.75 23.15
N ARG A 24 -7.12 0.63 22.70
CA ARG A 24 -6.63 -0.72 23.06
C ARG A 24 -5.22 -0.99 22.54
N PHE A 25 -4.89 -0.45 21.37
CA PHE A 25 -3.54 -0.52 20.83
C PHE A 25 -2.53 0.26 21.70
N ILE A 26 -2.90 1.48 22.12
CA ILE A 26 -2.11 2.28 23.05
C ILE A 26 -1.93 1.54 24.38
N GLU A 27 -3.00 0.96 24.94
CA GLU A 27 -2.96 0.17 26.19
C GLU A 27 -2.05 -1.07 26.06
N ALA A 28 -2.11 -1.80 24.94
CA ALA A 28 -1.23 -2.92 24.67
C ALA A 28 0.24 -2.50 24.48
N SER A 29 0.49 -1.29 23.97
CA SER A 29 1.84 -0.74 23.77
C SER A 29 2.45 -0.08 25.01
N THR A 30 1.62 0.44 25.93
CA THR A 30 2.03 1.17 27.15
C THR A 30 2.35 0.26 28.33
N LEU A 31 1.93 -1.00 28.32
CA LEU A 31 2.40 -2.02 29.27
C LEU A 31 3.90 -2.35 29.12
N ASN A 32 4.56 -1.85 28.07
CA ASN A 32 5.98 -2.07 27.76
C ASN A 32 6.88 -0.87 28.04
N THR A 33 6.39 0.22 28.65
CA THR A 33 7.24 1.34 29.09
C THR A 33 7.51 1.31 30.59
N SER A 34 8.23 0.29 31.03
CA SER A 34 9.00 0.31 32.28
C SER A 34 10.39 -0.28 32.06
N SER A 35 11.11 0.22 31.06
CA SER A 35 12.56 0.43 31.14
C SER A 35 13.06 1.26 29.94
N ASN A 36 13.85 2.28 30.28
CA ASN A 36 14.55 3.26 29.44
C ASN A 36 13.72 4.39 28.81
N GLY A 37 13.82 5.57 29.45
CA GLY A 37 13.47 6.88 28.90
C GLY A 37 14.34 7.25 27.68
N ASN A 38 14.06 8.33 26.95
CA ASN A 38 13.51 9.59 27.41
C ASN A 38 12.97 10.41 26.21
N GLY A 39 11.80 11.06 26.39
CA GLY A 39 11.29 12.25 25.67
C GLY A 39 10.76 12.05 24.24
N GLY A 40 9.47 12.16 23.90
CA GLY A 40 8.34 12.83 24.55
C GLY A 40 7.94 14.10 23.77
N GLY A 41 6.83 14.05 23.04
CA GLY A 41 6.27 15.19 22.30
C GLY A 41 5.00 14.84 21.52
N THR A 42 3.89 14.69 22.23
CA THR A 42 2.52 14.50 21.72
C THR A 42 1.84 15.81 21.28
N SER A 43 1.04 15.77 20.20
CA SER A 43 -0.18 16.60 20.08
C SER A 43 -1.20 15.98 19.10
N SER A 44 -2.47 16.00 19.48
CA SER A 44 -3.63 15.40 18.80
C SER A 44 -4.57 16.45 18.19
N SER A 45 -5.01 16.18 16.96
CA SER A 45 -6.29 16.49 16.26
C SER A 45 -6.89 17.91 16.16
N GLY A 46 -7.28 18.30 14.93
CA GLY A 46 -8.36 19.26 14.64
C GLY A 46 -8.24 20.03 13.31
N THR A 47 -9.22 19.89 12.42
CA THR A 47 -9.34 20.38 11.02
C THR A 47 -9.61 21.92 10.87
N PRO A 48 -9.79 22.45 9.65
CA PRO A 48 -8.86 23.27 8.87
C PRO A 48 -9.03 24.80 9.05
N THR A 49 -7.93 25.54 9.14
CA THR A 49 -7.93 27.01 8.94
C THR A 49 -6.77 27.44 8.05
N THR A 50 -7.06 28.50 7.28
CA THR A 50 -6.25 29.22 6.30
C THR A 50 -4.76 29.37 6.63
N PRO A 51 -3.87 29.49 5.61
CA PRO A 51 -2.43 29.44 5.82
C PRO A 51 -1.94 30.63 6.65
N LEU A 52 -1.47 30.33 7.87
CA LEU A 52 -0.67 31.25 8.66
C LEU A 52 0.73 31.37 8.05
N ALA A 53 1.20 32.62 7.98
CA ALA A 53 2.52 33.00 7.47
C ALA A 53 3.67 32.23 8.17
N PRO A 54 4.79 31.98 7.48
CA PRO A 54 5.88 31.21 8.05
C PRO A 54 6.51 31.91 9.26
N ASN A 55 6.63 31.14 10.35
CA ASN A 55 7.37 31.52 11.55
C ASN A 55 8.82 31.90 11.21
N LYS A 56 9.25 33.07 11.68
CA LYS A 56 10.65 33.52 11.63
C LYS A 56 11.55 32.56 12.40
N VAL A 57 12.48 31.92 11.69
CA VAL A 57 13.65 31.28 12.31
C VAL A 57 14.55 32.40 12.84
N SER A 58 14.70 32.49 14.15
CA SER A 58 15.65 33.40 14.80
C SER A 58 17.07 32.86 14.65
N GLY A 59 17.76 33.28 13.59
CA GLY A 59 19.22 33.23 13.48
C GLY A 59 19.81 34.60 13.76
N ASN A 60 20.85 34.67 14.59
CA ASN A 60 21.56 35.92 14.88
C ASN A 60 22.09 36.56 13.59
N LEU A 61 21.64 37.79 13.31
CA LEU A 61 22.14 38.64 12.23
C LEU A 61 23.49 39.24 12.63
N ILE A 62 24.54 38.97 11.85
CA ILE A 62 25.73 39.81 11.79
C ILE A 62 25.68 40.56 10.46
N THR A 63 25.57 41.87 10.53
CA THR A 63 25.55 42.77 9.37
C THR A 63 26.96 42.94 8.80
N SER A 64 27.11 42.71 7.49
CA SER A 64 28.28 43.12 6.72
C SER A 64 27.80 43.85 5.47
N LYS A 65 28.40 45.02 5.22
CA LYS A 65 28.08 45.93 4.11
C LYS A 65 28.50 45.31 2.79
N ASN A 66 27.51 44.85 2.00
CA ASN A 66 27.42 44.89 0.53
C ASN A 66 26.45 43.80 0.03
N GLY A 67 25.14 44.09 0.07
CA GLY A 67 24.14 43.69 -0.93
C GLY A 67 23.88 42.23 -1.31
N VAL A 68 24.62 41.22 -0.83
CA VAL A 68 24.41 39.80 -1.20
C VAL A 68 23.78 39.05 -0.02
N LYS A 69 22.54 38.56 -0.21
CA LYS A 69 21.92 37.62 0.71
C LYS A 69 22.45 36.21 0.41
N THR A 70 23.49 35.81 1.12
CA THR A 70 23.95 34.42 1.11
C THR A 70 23.32 33.68 2.30
N THR A 71 22.34 32.82 2.05
CA THR A 71 21.93 31.83 3.05
C THR A 71 22.95 30.70 2.99
N ILE A 72 23.97 30.76 3.85
CA ILE A 72 24.89 29.65 4.05
C ILE A 72 24.11 28.55 4.78
N LEU A 73 23.71 27.50 4.06
CA LEU A 73 23.40 26.22 4.67
C LEU A 73 24.69 25.68 5.29
N LYS A 74 24.96 26.04 6.56
CA LYS A 74 25.98 25.36 7.38
C LYS A 74 25.48 23.97 7.72
N ASN A 75 25.51 23.07 6.75
CA ASN A 75 25.67 21.65 7.01
C ASN A 75 26.91 21.25 6.20
N SER A 76 28.07 21.27 6.85
CA SER A 76 29.21 20.46 6.36
C SER A 76 28.70 19.06 6.04
N PRO A 77 29.19 18.38 4.99
CA PRO A 77 28.82 17.00 4.67
C PRO A 77 29.33 16.06 5.78
N GLN A 78 28.67 16.10 6.94
CA GLN A 78 28.87 15.16 8.04
C GLN A 78 28.25 13.84 7.59
N TYR A 79 29.11 12.98 7.05
CA TYR A 79 28.94 11.54 6.84
C TYR A 79 27.50 11.10 6.50
N LEU A 80 27.12 11.24 5.24
CA LEU A 80 25.87 10.65 4.76
C LEU A 80 26.01 9.11 4.81
N PRO A 81 25.06 8.39 5.41
CA PRO A 81 25.17 6.94 5.50
C PRO A 81 25.05 6.31 4.11
N GLU A 82 25.97 5.38 3.81
CA GLU A 82 25.91 4.59 2.57
C GLU A 82 24.75 3.57 2.62
N ILE A 83 24.04 3.44 1.50
CA ILE A 83 23.09 2.34 1.32
C ILE A 83 23.89 1.04 1.22
N LYS A 84 23.63 0.12 2.15
CA LYS A 84 24.37 -1.14 2.22
C LYS A 84 23.86 -2.17 1.21
N ALA A 85 24.79 -2.83 0.53
CA ALA A 85 24.51 -4.06 -0.22
C ALA A 85 23.99 -5.16 0.72
N LEU A 86 23.24 -6.11 0.15
CA LEU A 86 22.77 -7.31 0.84
C LEU A 86 23.46 -8.54 0.25
N ALA A 87 23.73 -9.54 1.10
CA ALA A 87 24.22 -10.82 0.64
C ALA A 87 23.13 -11.58 -0.14
N PRO A 88 23.47 -12.29 -1.23
CA PRO A 88 22.57 -13.22 -1.90
C PRO A 88 21.98 -14.24 -0.93
N TYR A 89 20.69 -14.55 -1.11
CA TYR A 89 20.04 -15.64 -0.40
C TYR A 89 20.13 -16.91 -1.25
N GLU A 90 20.82 -17.94 -0.74
CA GLU A 90 21.18 -19.15 -1.51
C GLU A 90 20.43 -20.42 -1.07
N LYS A 91 19.63 -20.34 -0.01
CA LYS A 91 18.94 -21.53 0.51
C LYS A 91 17.70 -21.84 -0.31
N SER A 92 17.49 -23.13 -0.62
CA SER A 92 16.20 -23.60 -1.12
C SER A 92 15.12 -23.30 -0.07
N MET A 93 14.00 -22.74 -0.52
CA MET A 93 12.90 -22.34 0.36
C MET A 93 11.70 -23.25 0.15
N ASP A 94 11.23 -23.85 1.24
CA ASP A 94 9.91 -24.46 1.28
C ASP A 94 8.89 -23.41 1.69
N PHE A 95 8.23 -22.78 0.71
CA PHE A 95 7.17 -21.80 0.98
C PHE A 95 5.91 -22.46 1.53
N LYS A 96 5.63 -23.70 1.11
CA LYS A 96 4.35 -24.38 1.36
C LYS A 96 4.12 -24.65 2.84
N SER A 97 5.18 -25.00 3.57
CA SER A 97 5.12 -25.18 5.03
C SER A 97 5.18 -23.88 5.84
N ARG A 98 5.53 -22.76 5.21
CA ARG A 98 5.84 -21.48 5.88
C ARG A 98 4.70 -20.47 5.85
N ILE A 99 3.72 -20.66 4.98
CA ILE A 99 2.60 -19.73 4.83
C ILE A 99 1.25 -20.36 5.18
N VAL A 100 0.31 -19.50 5.51
CA VAL A 100 -1.13 -19.76 5.64
C VAL A 100 -1.84 -18.56 5.02
N THR A 101 -3.03 -18.78 4.46
CA THR A 101 -3.91 -17.72 3.98
C THR A 101 -5.19 -17.71 4.77
N ALA A 102 -5.79 -16.53 4.89
CA ALA A 102 -7.02 -16.35 5.63
C ALA A 102 -7.87 -15.25 4.99
N ASP A 103 -9.17 -15.30 5.26
CA ASP A 103 -10.16 -14.38 4.72
C ASP A 103 -11.39 -14.31 5.64
N LEU A 104 -12.13 -13.21 5.54
CA LEU A 104 -13.37 -12.97 6.29
C LEU A 104 -14.49 -12.58 5.34
N GLU A 105 -15.69 -13.12 5.59
CA GLU A 105 -16.91 -12.69 4.92
C GLU A 105 -17.80 -11.90 5.87
N ALA A 106 -18.27 -10.75 5.40
CA ALA A 106 -19.10 -9.84 6.15
C ALA A 106 -20.30 -9.37 5.34
N MET A 107 -21.39 -9.08 6.03
CA MET A 107 -22.56 -8.41 5.49
C MET A 107 -22.77 -7.07 6.18
N ILE A 108 -23.34 -6.12 5.45
CA ILE A 108 -23.76 -4.84 6.02
C ILE A 108 -25.24 -4.96 6.35
N ASP A 109 -25.58 -4.79 7.62
CA ASP A 109 -26.98 -4.62 8.02
C ASP A 109 -27.48 -3.28 7.44
N PRO A 110 -28.48 -3.29 6.54
CA PRO A 110 -28.94 -2.08 5.86
C PRO A 110 -29.66 -1.10 6.79
N VAL A 111 -30.14 -1.56 7.94
CA VAL A 111 -30.83 -0.72 8.93
C VAL A 111 -29.81 0.00 9.81
N THR A 112 -28.84 -0.74 10.35
CA THR A 112 -27.88 -0.20 11.31
C THR A 112 -26.58 0.31 10.67
N GLY A 113 -26.31 -0.07 9.42
CA GLY A 113 -25.04 0.19 8.74
C GLY A 113 -23.86 -0.61 9.30
N ARG A 114 -24.10 -1.54 10.23
CA ARG A 114 -23.05 -2.31 10.90
C ARG A 114 -22.54 -3.43 10.00
N ASN A 115 -21.22 -3.59 9.93
CA ASN A 115 -20.60 -4.79 9.35
C ASN A 115 -20.70 -5.95 10.34
N ILE A 116 -21.32 -7.04 9.90
CA ILE A 116 -21.46 -8.29 10.63
C ILE A 116 -20.58 -9.32 9.91
N VAL A 117 -19.40 -9.62 10.50
CA VAL A 117 -18.59 -10.74 10.01
C VAL A 117 -19.31 -12.02 10.38
N TYR A 118 -19.67 -12.79 9.36
CA TYR A 118 -20.52 -13.97 9.50
C TYR A 118 -19.78 -15.27 9.16
N MET A 119 -18.63 -15.19 8.48
CA MET A 119 -17.78 -16.34 8.21
C MET A 119 -16.30 -15.94 8.24
N ALA A 120 -15.44 -16.86 8.65
CA ALA A 120 -13.99 -16.70 8.64
C ALA A 120 -13.34 -18.02 8.22
N ALA A 121 -12.29 -17.97 7.38
CA ALA A 121 -11.61 -19.17 6.94
C ALA A 121 -10.09 -19.00 6.91
N TRP A 122 -9.38 -20.11 7.02
CA TRP A 122 -7.95 -20.17 6.72
C TRP A 122 -7.57 -21.47 6.01
N PHE A 123 -6.49 -21.44 5.23
CA PHE A 123 -5.92 -22.59 4.53
C PHE A 123 -4.40 -22.54 4.51
N ASN A 124 -3.75 -23.63 4.90
CA ASN A 124 -2.29 -23.67 5.08
C ASN A 124 -1.56 -24.64 4.14
N GLY A 125 -2.24 -25.04 3.05
CA GLY A 125 -1.77 -26.03 2.09
C GLY A 125 -2.13 -27.48 2.44
N VAL A 126 -2.42 -27.76 3.71
CA VAL A 126 -2.75 -29.11 4.19
C VAL A 126 -4.09 -29.13 4.92
N LYS A 127 -4.24 -28.27 5.91
CA LYS A 127 -5.45 -28.10 6.70
C LYS A 127 -6.18 -26.83 6.30
N THR A 128 -7.48 -26.84 6.54
CA THR A 128 -8.35 -25.67 6.45
C THR A 128 -9.30 -25.67 7.63
N ASN A 129 -9.75 -24.49 8.03
CA ASN A 129 -10.90 -24.35 8.90
C ASN A 129 -11.82 -23.27 8.33
N THR A 130 -13.13 -23.45 8.51
CA THR A 130 -14.14 -22.46 8.14
C THR A 130 -15.15 -22.37 9.26
N LEU A 131 -15.29 -21.18 9.81
CA LEU A 131 -16.12 -20.89 10.96
C LEU A 131 -17.28 -20.01 10.54
N ALA A 132 -18.49 -20.39 10.95
CA ALA A 132 -19.70 -19.62 10.68
C ALA A 132 -20.27 -19.06 11.99
N ILE A 133 -20.76 -17.82 11.96
CA ILE A 133 -21.27 -17.12 13.14
C ILE A 133 -22.45 -17.85 13.80
N SER A 134 -23.18 -18.68 13.04
CA SER A 134 -24.25 -19.55 13.53
C SER A 134 -23.75 -20.54 14.60
N GLN A 135 -22.49 -20.98 14.52
CA GLN A 135 -21.84 -21.85 15.52
C GLN A 135 -21.54 -21.12 16.84
N PHE A 136 -21.58 -19.79 16.82
CA PHE A 136 -21.21 -18.92 17.94
C PHE A 136 -22.38 -18.11 18.47
N GLY A 137 -23.61 -18.60 18.29
CA GLY A 137 -24.81 -17.90 18.74
C GLY A 137 -25.06 -16.58 18.04
N TYR A 138 -24.57 -16.43 16.80
CA TYR A 138 -24.63 -15.19 16.01
C TYR A 138 -23.86 -14.02 16.64
N ASP A 139 -22.80 -14.31 17.42
CA ASP A 139 -21.88 -13.30 17.96
C ASP A 139 -20.57 -13.24 17.15
N THR A 140 -20.41 -12.15 16.40
CA THR A 140 -19.21 -11.88 15.60
C THR A 140 -17.95 -11.82 16.45
N SER A 141 -18.01 -11.22 17.65
CA SER A 141 -16.83 -11.08 18.51
C SER A 141 -16.37 -12.43 19.03
N ARG A 142 -17.31 -13.29 19.41
CA ARG A 142 -17.01 -14.65 19.87
C ARG A 142 -16.39 -15.49 18.75
N MET A 143 -16.98 -15.45 17.54
CA MET A 143 -16.47 -16.16 16.37
C MET A 143 -15.05 -15.68 16.02
N LEU A 144 -14.82 -14.37 15.96
CA LEU A 144 -13.51 -13.80 15.61
C LEU A 144 -12.44 -14.08 16.66
N SER A 145 -12.78 -14.07 17.95
CA SER A 145 -11.83 -14.44 19.01
C SER A 145 -11.39 -15.90 18.84
N TYR A 146 -12.35 -16.81 18.64
CA TYR A 146 -12.06 -18.22 18.38
C TYR A 146 -11.27 -18.42 17.07
N PHE A 147 -11.63 -17.70 16.01
CA PHE A 147 -10.90 -17.73 14.73
C PHE A 147 -9.43 -17.39 14.91
N TRP A 148 -9.11 -16.32 15.65
CA TRP A 148 -7.73 -15.93 15.89
C TRP A 148 -6.97 -16.95 16.73
N GLU A 149 -7.60 -17.51 17.77
CA GLU A 149 -7.00 -18.58 18.57
C GLU A 149 -6.69 -19.81 17.72
N ASP A 150 -7.66 -20.29 16.95
CA ASP A 150 -7.54 -21.47 16.09
C ASP A 150 -6.50 -21.25 14.97
N LEU A 151 -6.49 -20.07 14.34
CA LEU A 151 -5.51 -19.70 13.33
C LEU A 151 -4.09 -19.72 13.91
N ILE A 152 -3.87 -19.11 15.08
CA ILE A 152 -2.56 -19.06 15.74
C ILE A 152 -2.13 -20.47 16.17
N GLU A 153 -3.02 -21.25 16.78
CA GLU A 153 -2.69 -22.57 17.31
C GLU A 153 -2.27 -23.55 16.21
N ASN A 154 -2.98 -23.54 15.08
CA ASN A 154 -2.73 -24.46 13.97
C ASN A 154 -1.62 -24.00 13.01
N ASN A 155 -1.12 -22.77 13.16
CA ASN A 155 -0.16 -22.16 12.22
C ASN A 155 1.01 -21.48 12.93
N LYS A 156 1.43 -22.00 14.09
CA LYS A 156 2.55 -21.47 14.88
C LYS A 156 3.81 -21.30 14.02
N GLY A 157 4.40 -20.10 14.07
CA GLY A 157 5.61 -19.72 13.36
C GLY A 157 5.43 -19.45 11.85
N ARG A 158 4.21 -19.58 11.30
CA ARG A 158 3.93 -19.29 9.89
C ARG A 158 3.66 -17.81 9.65
N ILE A 159 3.70 -17.44 8.37
CA ILE A 159 3.24 -16.14 7.89
C ILE A 159 1.82 -16.29 7.35
N CYS A 160 0.87 -15.58 7.95
CA CYS A 160 -0.51 -15.49 7.49
C CYS A 160 -0.68 -14.35 6.50
N TYR A 161 -1.26 -14.63 5.34
CA TYR A 161 -1.62 -13.63 4.35
C TYR A 161 -3.14 -13.50 4.24
N PHE A 162 -3.62 -12.28 4.39
CA PHE A 162 -4.95 -11.87 3.91
C PHE A 162 -4.75 -11.03 2.64
N HIS A 163 -5.79 -10.89 1.82
CA HIS A 163 -5.75 -10.06 0.62
C HIS A 163 -6.50 -8.75 0.84
N ASN A 164 -5.76 -7.64 0.97
CA ASN A 164 -6.25 -6.34 1.42
C ASN A 164 -6.51 -6.26 2.94
N TRP A 165 -5.65 -6.92 3.73
CA TRP A 165 -5.81 -7.02 5.18
C TRP A 165 -5.96 -5.66 5.86
N GLY A 166 -5.02 -4.75 5.60
CA GLY A 166 -4.98 -3.44 6.26
C GLY A 166 -6.11 -2.52 5.83
N GLY A 167 -6.72 -2.77 4.67
CA GLY A 167 -7.83 -2.00 4.12
C GLY A 167 -9.22 -2.54 4.47
N TYR A 168 -9.33 -3.78 4.95
CA TYR A 168 -10.63 -4.39 5.24
C TYR A 168 -10.63 -5.30 6.49
N ASP A 169 -10.06 -6.50 6.40
CA ASP A 169 -10.18 -7.53 7.45
C ASP A 169 -9.67 -7.07 8.81
N ALA A 170 -8.54 -6.34 8.84
CA ALA A 170 -7.97 -5.81 10.07
C ALA A 170 -8.94 -4.86 10.79
N ILE A 171 -9.69 -4.03 10.04
CA ILE A 171 -10.66 -3.10 10.61
C ILE A 171 -11.77 -3.86 11.34
N LEU A 172 -12.19 -5.00 10.81
CA LEU A 172 -13.30 -5.79 11.34
C LEU A 172 -12.92 -6.75 12.47
N SER A 173 -11.66 -7.18 12.53
CA SER A 173 -11.24 -8.32 13.37
C SER A 173 -10.09 -8.07 14.33
N LEU A 174 -9.36 -6.96 14.18
CA LEU A 174 -8.25 -6.62 15.07
C LEU A 174 -8.67 -6.45 16.54
N PRO A 175 -9.83 -5.86 16.90
CA PRO A 175 -10.21 -5.72 18.30
C PRO A 175 -10.27 -7.05 19.06
N GLN A 176 -10.71 -8.12 18.40
CA GLN A 176 -10.78 -9.46 18.97
C GLN A 176 -9.40 -10.13 19.03
N LEU A 177 -8.54 -9.90 18.02
CA LEU A 177 -7.15 -10.35 18.05
C LEU A 177 -6.37 -9.72 19.23
N LEU A 178 -6.55 -8.43 19.47
CA LEU A 178 -5.86 -7.72 20.55
C LEU A 178 -6.40 -8.08 21.95
N ASN A 179 -7.58 -8.69 22.03
CA ASN A 179 -8.17 -9.18 23.27
C ASN A 179 -7.72 -10.60 23.65
N LEU A 180 -6.91 -11.26 22.80
CA LEU A 180 -6.29 -12.55 23.09
C LEU A 180 -5.36 -12.48 24.33
N PRO A 181 -4.85 -13.62 24.85
CA PRO A 181 -4.16 -13.67 26.14
C PRO A 181 -3.12 -12.57 26.37
N LYS A 182 -3.12 -12.01 27.59
CA LYS A 182 -2.30 -10.84 27.96
C LYS A 182 -0.78 -11.03 27.83
N ASN A 183 -0.31 -12.27 27.67
CA ASN A 183 1.11 -12.57 27.47
C ASN A 183 1.55 -12.52 26.00
N TYR A 184 0.65 -12.21 25.06
CA TYR A 184 1.00 -11.97 23.68
C TYR A 184 1.54 -10.55 23.49
N THR A 185 2.56 -10.42 22.65
CA THR A 185 3.14 -9.15 22.23
C THR A 185 2.82 -8.92 20.76
N PHE A 186 2.38 -7.71 20.44
CA PHE A 186 1.93 -7.29 19.12
C PHE A 186 2.88 -6.24 18.54
N ASN A 187 3.56 -6.56 17.44
CA ASN A 187 4.55 -5.68 16.79
C ASN A 187 4.07 -5.32 15.38
N PRO A 188 3.32 -4.20 15.21
CA PRO A 188 2.82 -3.80 13.90
C PRO A 188 3.87 -3.05 13.08
N ILE A 189 3.69 -3.11 11.77
CA ILE A 189 4.34 -2.24 10.79
C ILE A 189 3.22 -1.52 10.04
N MET A 190 3.19 -0.20 10.18
CA MET A 190 2.16 0.68 9.63
C MET A 190 2.74 1.55 8.53
N LYS A 191 1.91 1.90 7.54
CA LYS A 191 2.23 2.94 6.55
C LYS A 191 0.97 3.72 6.23
N ASP A 192 1.05 5.05 6.30
CA ASP A 192 -0.03 5.98 5.94
C ASP A 192 -1.36 5.66 6.66
N GLY A 193 -1.30 5.20 7.92
CA GLY A 193 -2.47 4.85 8.73
C GLY A 193 -2.97 3.41 8.56
N GLU A 194 -2.40 2.63 7.64
CA GLU A 194 -2.83 1.26 7.37
C GLU A 194 -1.80 0.21 7.84
N MET A 195 -2.31 -0.95 8.28
CA MET A 195 -1.49 -2.09 8.70
C MET A 195 -0.88 -2.81 7.49
N MET A 196 0.45 -2.88 7.43
CA MET A 196 1.17 -3.69 6.43
C MET A 196 1.48 -5.09 6.95
N SER A 197 1.83 -5.19 8.24
CA SER A 197 2.16 -6.45 8.89
C SER A 197 1.96 -6.33 10.40
N LEU A 198 1.70 -7.46 11.05
CA LEU A 198 1.66 -7.59 12.50
C LEU A 198 2.33 -8.89 12.92
N THR A 199 3.37 -8.79 13.74
CA THR A 199 4.00 -9.97 14.34
C THR A 199 3.47 -10.19 15.74
N ILE A 200 2.93 -11.38 15.99
CA ILE A 200 2.42 -11.83 17.28
C ILE A 200 3.45 -12.78 17.88
N SER A 201 3.90 -12.48 19.10
CA SER A 201 4.91 -13.27 19.81
C SER A 201 4.47 -13.58 21.24
N GLN A 202 5.01 -14.65 21.81
CA GLN A 202 4.91 -14.97 23.23
C GLN A 202 6.33 -15.15 23.78
N GLY A 203 6.80 -14.19 24.57
CA GLY A 203 8.21 -14.09 24.91
C GLY A 203 9.08 -13.94 23.66
N THR A 204 10.06 -14.82 23.47
CA THR A 204 10.96 -14.83 22.30
C THR A 204 10.41 -15.61 21.11
N VAL A 205 9.29 -16.33 21.28
CA VAL A 205 8.71 -17.19 20.25
C VAL A 205 7.73 -16.39 19.41
N THR A 206 7.98 -16.32 18.10
CA THR A 206 7.00 -15.81 17.14
C THR A 206 5.89 -16.84 16.94
N LEU A 207 4.66 -16.45 17.27
CA LEU A 207 3.48 -17.28 17.10
C LEU A 207 2.92 -17.18 15.69
N LEU A 208 2.78 -15.97 15.14
CA LEU A 208 2.24 -15.77 13.80
C LEU A 208 2.69 -14.39 13.29
N THR A 209 3.01 -14.29 12.01
CA THR A 209 3.21 -13.00 11.35
C THR A 209 2.12 -12.79 10.31
N ILE A 210 1.28 -11.78 10.47
CA ILE A 210 0.25 -11.41 9.50
C ILE A 210 0.84 -10.41 8.50
N LYS A 211 0.53 -10.56 7.22
CA LYS A 211 0.92 -9.67 6.13
C LYS A 211 -0.23 -9.41 5.17
N ASP A 212 -0.23 -8.20 4.61
CA ASP A 212 -1.18 -7.82 3.58
C ASP A 212 -0.62 -8.14 2.17
N SER A 213 -1.22 -9.13 1.50
CA SER A 213 -0.74 -9.57 0.18
C SER A 213 -0.98 -8.53 -0.93
N ILE A 214 -1.94 -7.61 -0.79
CA ILE A 214 -2.20 -6.62 -1.85
C ILE A 214 -1.03 -5.64 -2.03
N ARG A 215 -0.20 -5.48 -0.99
CA ARG A 215 0.98 -4.61 -1.02
C ARG A 215 2.08 -5.15 -1.92
N ILE A 216 2.16 -6.47 -2.06
CA ILE A 216 3.16 -7.15 -2.89
C ILE A 216 2.59 -7.57 -4.24
N LEU A 217 1.32 -7.94 -4.29
CA LEU A 217 0.58 -8.30 -5.50
C LEU A 217 -0.63 -7.38 -5.63
N PRO A 218 -0.45 -6.16 -6.18
CA PRO A 218 -1.55 -5.23 -6.36
C PRO A 218 -2.48 -5.71 -7.47
N GLY A 219 -3.75 -5.91 -7.15
CA GLY A 219 -4.79 -6.35 -8.07
C GLY A 219 -5.88 -7.11 -7.35
N ALA A 220 -7.07 -7.19 -7.94
CA ALA A 220 -8.16 -7.99 -7.36
C ALA A 220 -7.81 -9.48 -7.40
N LEU A 221 -8.14 -10.21 -6.33
CA LEU A 221 -7.85 -11.65 -6.19
C LEU A 221 -8.28 -12.47 -7.42
N GLY A 222 -9.49 -12.24 -7.94
CA GLY A 222 -9.98 -12.95 -9.12
C GLY A 222 -9.19 -12.67 -10.42
N LYS A 223 -8.62 -11.47 -10.56
CA LYS A 223 -7.71 -11.17 -11.68
C LYS A 223 -6.37 -11.88 -11.48
N LEU A 224 -5.83 -11.84 -10.26
CA LEU A 224 -4.57 -12.50 -9.93
C LEU A 224 -4.66 -14.02 -10.13
N ALA A 225 -5.79 -14.65 -9.77
CA ALA A 225 -6.01 -16.07 -9.99
C ALA A 225 -5.95 -16.46 -11.48
N LYS A 226 -6.50 -15.61 -12.36
CA LYS A 226 -6.44 -15.79 -13.81
C LYS A 226 -5.04 -15.53 -14.36
N ASP A 227 -4.41 -14.43 -13.96
CA ASP A 227 -3.07 -14.04 -14.43
C ASP A 227 -2.01 -15.10 -14.09
N TRP A 228 -2.07 -15.64 -12.87
CA TRP A 228 -1.16 -16.69 -12.38
C TRP A 228 -1.59 -18.10 -12.77
N LYS A 229 -2.75 -18.26 -13.42
CA LYS A 229 -3.28 -19.54 -13.92
C LYS A 229 -3.33 -20.62 -12.83
N VAL A 230 -3.74 -20.23 -11.62
CA VAL A 230 -3.86 -21.17 -10.51
C VAL A 230 -5.09 -22.06 -10.70
N GLU A 231 -5.09 -23.23 -10.07
CA GLU A 231 -6.17 -24.20 -10.19
C GLU A 231 -7.50 -23.65 -9.66
N THR A 232 -7.48 -23.01 -8.49
CA THR A 232 -8.68 -22.43 -7.87
C THR A 232 -8.91 -21.02 -8.37
N GLN A 233 -9.95 -20.84 -9.17
CA GLN A 233 -10.42 -19.53 -9.61
C GLN A 233 -11.41 -18.95 -8.58
N LYS A 234 -11.47 -17.62 -8.51
CA LYS A 234 -12.45 -16.92 -7.65
C LYS A 234 -13.84 -17.05 -8.27
N ASP A 235 -14.80 -17.43 -7.43
CA ASP A 235 -16.19 -17.60 -7.80
C ASP A 235 -16.97 -16.27 -7.63
N HIS A 236 -18.29 -16.32 -7.80
CA HIS A 236 -19.20 -15.18 -7.68
C HIS A 236 -20.15 -15.36 -6.50
N PHE A 237 -20.45 -14.27 -5.81
CA PHE A 237 -21.31 -14.29 -4.61
C PHE A 237 -22.28 -13.09 -4.59
N PRO A 238 -23.53 -13.27 -4.11
CA PRO A 238 -24.50 -12.18 -4.00
C PRO A 238 -24.25 -11.34 -2.73
N HIS A 239 -23.26 -10.44 -2.80
CA HIS A 239 -22.78 -9.64 -1.67
C HIS A 239 -23.85 -8.72 -1.05
N TYR A 240 -24.92 -8.41 -1.79
CA TYR A 240 -26.02 -7.53 -1.36
C TYR A 240 -27.31 -8.28 -1.03
N PHE A 241 -27.28 -9.62 -0.99
CA PHE A 241 -28.46 -10.39 -0.61
C PHE A 241 -28.73 -10.24 0.88
N TRP A 242 -29.89 -9.67 1.20
CA TRP A 242 -30.37 -9.46 2.55
C TRP A 242 -31.88 -9.73 2.59
N LEU A 243 -32.33 -10.48 3.59
CA LEU A 243 -33.76 -10.66 3.85
C LEU A 243 -34.25 -9.59 4.83
N ASN A 244 -34.43 -9.96 6.10
CA ASN A 244 -34.89 -9.06 7.16
C ASN A 244 -33.85 -8.94 8.27
N ASP A 245 -33.16 -10.03 8.58
CA ASP A 245 -32.18 -10.13 9.65
C ASP A 245 -31.07 -11.15 9.30
N ILE A 246 -29.98 -11.12 10.07
CA ILE A 246 -28.82 -11.99 9.88
C ILE A 246 -29.18 -13.48 9.94
N ARG A 247 -30.07 -13.90 10.84
CA ARG A 247 -30.39 -15.31 11.02
C ARG A 247 -31.17 -15.80 9.82
N SER A 248 -32.24 -15.10 9.45
CA SER A 248 -33.05 -15.45 8.28
C SER A 248 -32.22 -15.48 6.99
N THR A 249 -31.31 -14.50 6.82
CA THR A 249 -30.44 -14.42 5.64
C THR A 249 -29.48 -15.61 5.56
N LEU A 250 -28.78 -15.94 6.67
CA LEU A 250 -27.82 -17.05 6.70
C LEU A 250 -28.49 -18.43 6.57
N THR A 251 -29.73 -18.58 7.05
CA THR A 251 -30.47 -19.85 6.94
C THR A 251 -31.25 -19.99 5.63
N TYR A 252 -31.15 -19.01 4.73
CA TYR A 252 -31.89 -19.04 3.48
C TYR A 252 -31.50 -20.26 2.62
N VAL A 253 -32.53 -21.01 2.23
CA VAL A 253 -32.46 -22.11 1.27
C VAL A 253 -33.63 -21.95 0.30
N GLY A 254 -33.35 -21.75 -0.98
CA GLY A 254 -34.39 -21.46 -1.96
C GLY A 254 -33.83 -21.24 -3.36
N SER A 255 -34.49 -20.38 -4.13
CA SER A 255 -34.00 -19.96 -5.45
C SER A 255 -32.71 -19.16 -5.32
N ILE A 256 -31.87 -19.19 -6.35
CA ILE A 256 -30.69 -18.30 -6.41
C ILE A 256 -31.15 -16.82 -6.29
N PRO A 257 -30.44 -15.99 -5.49
CA PRO A 257 -30.72 -14.57 -5.41
C PRO A 257 -30.70 -13.88 -6.78
N PRO A 258 -31.52 -12.84 -6.98
CA PRO A 258 -31.59 -12.16 -8.27
C PRO A 258 -30.31 -11.36 -8.54
N TYR A 259 -30.00 -11.09 -9.81
CA TYR A 259 -28.73 -10.49 -10.26
C TYR A 259 -28.39 -9.15 -9.56
N GLU A 260 -29.40 -8.37 -9.17
CA GLU A 260 -29.26 -7.09 -8.48
C GLU A 260 -28.57 -7.21 -7.12
N THR A 261 -28.53 -8.42 -6.56
CA THR A 261 -27.83 -8.71 -5.30
C THR A 261 -26.34 -9.01 -5.49
N PHE A 262 -25.86 -9.06 -6.73
CA PHE A 262 -24.45 -9.25 -7.07
C PHE A 262 -23.80 -7.91 -7.40
N GLU A 263 -22.50 -7.78 -7.09
CA GLU A 263 -21.73 -6.59 -7.47
C GLU A 263 -21.41 -6.61 -8.97
N PRO A 264 -21.92 -5.67 -9.80
CA PRO A 264 -21.74 -5.73 -11.25
C PRO A 264 -20.28 -5.63 -11.71
N LYS A 265 -19.40 -5.02 -10.90
CA LYS A 265 -17.96 -4.98 -11.18
C LYS A 265 -17.26 -6.33 -10.99
N ARG A 266 -17.88 -7.25 -10.23
CA ARG A 266 -17.33 -8.57 -9.88
C ARG A 266 -18.01 -9.72 -10.62
N THR A 267 -19.29 -9.57 -10.94
CA THR A 267 -20.11 -10.61 -11.58
C THR A 267 -20.76 -10.04 -12.83
N SER A 268 -20.43 -10.59 -14.01
CA SER A 268 -21.10 -10.22 -15.24
C SER A 268 -22.46 -10.92 -15.37
N LYS A 269 -23.34 -10.40 -16.23
CA LYS A 269 -24.61 -11.08 -16.55
C LYS A 269 -24.41 -12.51 -17.04
N LYS A 270 -23.36 -12.74 -17.83
CA LYS A 270 -23.00 -14.06 -18.34
C LYS A 270 -22.62 -15.02 -17.20
N ASP A 271 -21.77 -14.57 -16.29
CA ASP A 271 -21.35 -15.39 -15.14
C ASP A 271 -22.57 -15.74 -14.26
N TYR A 272 -23.48 -14.78 -14.05
CA TYR A 272 -24.73 -15.02 -13.33
C TYR A 272 -25.64 -16.05 -14.03
N GLU A 273 -25.82 -15.95 -15.35
CA GLU A 273 -26.60 -16.93 -16.14
C GLU A 273 -25.98 -18.34 -16.10
N GLU A 274 -24.66 -18.45 -15.97
CA GLU A 274 -23.97 -19.72 -15.71
C GLU A 274 -24.34 -20.26 -14.32
N MET A 275 -24.27 -19.43 -13.26
CA MET A 275 -24.68 -19.84 -11.92
C MET A 275 -26.15 -20.27 -11.85
N VAL A 276 -27.08 -19.53 -12.48
CA VAL A 276 -28.50 -19.89 -12.52
C VAL A 276 -28.69 -21.31 -13.07
N ARG A 277 -27.95 -21.66 -14.13
CA ARG A 277 -28.01 -23.01 -14.72
C ARG A 277 -27.53 -24.09 -13.74
N ASP A 278 -26.50 -23.82 -12.96
CA ASP A 278 -25.99 -24.76 -11.95
C ASP A 278 -26.98 -25.01 -10.80
N PHE A 279 -27.86 -24.04 -10.50
CA PHE A 279 -28.90 -24.15 -9.48
C PHE A 279 -30.30 -24.49 -10.04
N ASN A 280 -30.43 -24.84 -11.33
CA ASN A 280 -31.73 -25.21 -11.90
C ASN A 280 -32.36 -26.47 -11.26
N SER A 281 -31.54 -27.38 -10.74
CA SER A 281 -31.98 -28.68 -10.20
C SER A 281 -31.72 -28.84 -8.69
N LYS A 282 -31.23 -27.80 -8.02
CA LYS A 282 -30.93 -27.81 -6.58
C LYS A 282 -31.22 -26.46 -5.94
N ALA A 283 -31.66 -26.49 -4.68
CA ALA A 283 -31.84 -25.26 -3.92
C ALA A 283 -30.49 -24.58 -3.66
N TRP A 284 -30.47 -23.26 -3.77
CA TRP A 284 -29.37 -22.40 -3.36
C TRP A 284 -29.42 -22.20 -1.84
N SER A 285 -28.33 -22.51 -1.14
CA SER A 285 -28.19 -22.31 0.30
C SER A 285 -27.13 -21.25 0.57
N PHE A 286 -27.50 -20.19 1.29
CA PHE A 286 -26.60 -19.07 1.56
C PHE A 286 -25.31 -19.54 2.24
N ILE A 287 -25.46 -20.29 3.34
CA ILE A 287 -24.31 -20.70 4.15
C ILE A 287 -23.40 -21.69 3.43
N GLU A 288 -23.96 -22.63 2.65
CA GLU A 288 -23.16 -23.60 1.91
C GLU A 288 -22.40 -22.95 0.75
N VAL A 289 -23.05 -22.05 0.02
CA VAL A 289 -22.40 -21.33 -1.09
C VAL A 289 -21.34 -20.37 -0.56
N SER A 290 -21.62 -19.65 0.53
CA SER A 290 -20.62 -18.78 1.17
C SER A 290 -19.41 -19.57 1.67
N ARG A 291 -19.64 -20.75 2.27
CA ARG A 291 -18.57 -21.66 2.72
C ARG A 291 -17.68 -22.11 1.57
N ILE A 292 -18.26 -22.45 0.42
CA ILE A 292 -17.49 -22.81 -0.79
C ILE A 292 -16.70 -21.59 -1.30
N TYR A 293 -17.34 -20.43 -1.34
CA TYR A 293 -16.76 -19.18 -1.84
C TYR A 293 -15.52 -18.75 -1.04
N ILE A 294 -15.66 -18.58 0.29
CA ILE A 294 -14.54 -18.14 1.15
C ILE A 294 -13.40 -19.17 1.18
N LEU A 295 -13.73 -20.47 1.10
CA LEU A 295 -12.74 -21.53 1.01
C LEU A 295 -11.98 -21.47 -0.32
N GLY A 296 -12.70 -21.15 -1.40
CA GLY A 296 -12.12 -20.87 -2.71
C GLY A 296 -11.14 -19.69 -2.66
N ASP A 297 -11.51 -18.61 -1.98
CA ASP A 297 -10.67 -17.41 -1.84
C ASP A 297 -9.36 -17.67 -1.11
N VAL A 298 -9.40 -18.32 0.06
CA VAL A 298 -8.17 -18.65 0.80
C VAL A 298 -7.28 -19.62 0.02
N LYS A 299 -7.86 -20.58 -0.71
CA LYS A 299 -7.10 -21.52 -1.56
C LYS A 299 -6.49 -20.83 -2.78
N ALA A 300 -7.25 -20.00 -3.48
CA ALA A 300 -6.77 -19.22 -4.61
C ALA A 300 -5.61 -18.31 -4.18
N LEU A 301 -5.77 -17.57 -3.07
CA LEU A 301 -4.70 -16.73 -2.53
C LEU A 301 -3.45 -17.56 -2.20
N TYR A 302 -3.61 -18.74 -1.60
CA TYR A 302 -2.48 -19.60 -1.26
C TYR A 302 -1.72 -20.03 -2.52
N GLN A 303 -2.44 -20.52 -3.53
CA GLN A 303 -1.84 -20.96 -4.79
C GLN A 303 -1.15 -19.81 -5.53
N ILE A 304 -1.76 -18.62 -5.54
CA ILE A 304 -1.17 -17.41 -6.14
C ILE A 304 0.14 -17.05 -5.45
N LEU A 305 0.16 -17.03 -4.12
CA LEU A 305 1.35 -16.68 -3.34
C LEU A 305 2.47 -17.70 -3.54
N ILE A 306 2.16 -19.00 -3.57
CA ILE A 306 3.15 -20.04 -3.88
C ILE A 306 3.75 -19.81 -5.27
N ALA A 307 2.92 -19.70 -6.31
CA ALA A 307 3.38 -19.49 -7.68
C ALA A 307 4.24 -18.21 -7.81
N PHE A 308 3.81 -17.13 -7.15
CA PHE A 308 4.55 -15.87 -7.12
C PHE A 308 5.89 -15.98 -6.39
N PHE A 309 5.93 -16.56 -5.19
CA PHE A 309 7.16 -16.68 -4.42
C PHE A 309 8.17 -17.62 -5.07
N GLU A 310 7.72 -18.75 -5.62
CA GLU A 310 8.56 -19.66 -6.41
C GLU A 310 9.15 -18.94 -7.63
N THR A 311 8.32 -18.18 -8.36
CA THR A 311 8.79 -17.37 -9.50
C THR A 311 9.80 -16.32 -9.06
N LEU A 312 9.54 -15.59 -7.97
CA LEU A 312 10.43 -14.54 -7.48
C LEU A 312 11.79 -15.11 -7.04
N ALA A 313 11.78 -16.21 -6.28
CA ALA A 313 12.99 -16.88 -5.82
C ALA A 313 13.79 -17.51 -6.97
N SER A 314 13.11 -18.02 -8.02
CA SER A 314 13.80 -18.57 -9.20
C SER A 314 14.56 -17.49 -10.00
N LYS A 315 14.09 -16.24 -9.95
CA LYS A 315 14.67 -15.13 -10.73
C LYS A 315 15.67 -14.29 -9.95
N PHE A 316 15.54 -14.23 -8.63
CA PHE A 316 16.32 -13.32 -7.80
C PHE A 316 16.78 -13.99 -6.50
N PRO A 317 18.04 -13.78 -6.08
CA PRO A 317 18.60 -14.40 -4.89
C PRO A 317 18.16 -13.65 -3.62
N ILE A 318 16.86 -13.54 -3.40
CA ILE A 318 16.27 -12.92 -2.21
C ILE A 318 15.30 -13.91 -1.56
N ASP A 319 15.06 -13.72 -0.27
CA ASP A 319 13.96 -14.39 0.44
C ASP A 319 12.64 -13.63 0.20
N PRO A 320 11.67 -14.18 -0.57
CA PRO A 320 10.37 -13.55 -0.83
C PRO A 320 9.50 -13.38 0.42
N LEU A 321 9.68 -14.20 1.45
CA LEU A 321 8.87 -14.13 2.66
C LEU A 321 9.26 -12.96 3.56
N THR A 322 10.40 -12.32 3.32
CA THR A 322 10.85 -11.15 4.10
C THR A 322 10.36 -9.82 3.55
N VAL A 323 9.84 -9.78 2.33
CA VAL A 323 9.36 -8.52 1.73
C VAL A 323 7.92 -8.23 2.18
N LEU A 324 7.57 -6.94 2.20
CA LEU A 324 6.25 -6.46 2.62
C LEU A 324 5.45 -5.81 1.50
N SER A 325 6.11 -5.44 0.40
CA SER A 325 5.47 -4.73 -0.70
C SER A 325 6.26 -4.88 -2.00
N ALA A 326 5.64 -4.54 -3.14
CA ALA A 326 6.31 -4.55 -4.44
C ALA A 326 7.52 -3.59 -4.47
N PRO A 327 7.46 -2.34 -3.96
CA PRO A 327 8.65 -1.49 -3.83
C PRO A 327 9.73 -2.09 -2.90
N SER A 328 9.33 -2.73 -1.80
CA SER A 328 10.27 -3.41 -0.90
C SER A 328 10.99 -4.57 -1.60
N ALA A 329 10.26 -5.35 -2.41
CA ALA A 329 10.83 -6.42 -3.23
C ALA A 329 11.81 -5.87 -4.26
N ALA A 330 11.41 -4.88 -5.06
CA ALA A 330 12.27 -4.25 -6.06
C ALA A 330 13.56 -3.67 -5.44
N PHE A 331 13.43 -2.95 -4.32
CA PHE A 331 14.60 -2.37 -3.64
C PHE A 331 15.51 -3.44 -3.04
N LYS A 332 14.93 -4.51 -2.46
CA LYS A 332 15.71 -5.64 -1.95
C LYS A 332 16.48 -6.36 -3.06
N ILE A 333 15.84 -6.61 -4.20
CA ILE A 333 16.48 -7.18 -5.39
C ILE A 333 17.63 -6.28 -5.84
N TRP A 334 17.38 -4.98 -5.98
CA TRP A 334 18.41 -4.02 -6.41
C TRP A 334 19.61 -3.99 -5.43
N ARG A 335 19.37 -3.95 -4.12
CA ARG A 335 20.43 -3.99 -3.08
C ARG A 335 21.23 -5.28 -3.06
N THR A 336 20.64 -6.38 -3.52
CA THR A 336 21.27 -7.71 -3.52
C THR A 336 22.04 -7.96 -4.81
N VAL A 337 21.49 -7.54 -5.97
CA VAL A 337 22.03 -7.91 -7.28
C VAL A 337 22.78 -6.77 -7.97
N GLN A 338 22.25 -5.55 -7.91
CA GLN A 338 22.76 -4.43 -8.72
C GLN A 338 23.70 -3.51 -7.93
N LEU A 339 23.35 -3.20 -6.68
CA LEU A 339 24.16 -2.35 -5.82
C LEU A 339 25.60 -2.88 -5.62
N PRO A 340 25.86 -4.20 -5.43
CA PRO A 340 27.24 -4.69 -5.36
C PRO A 340 28.05 -4.43 -6.64
N LYS A 341 27.41 -4.46 -7.82
CA LYS A 341 28.06 -4.16 -9.10
C LYS A 341 28.39 -2.67 -9.19
N LEU A 342 27.41 -1.83 -8.87
CA LEU A 342 27.57 -0.37 -8.84
C LEU A 342 28.66 0.06 -7.86
N ASN A 343 28.72 -0.57 -6.67
CA ASN A 343 29.70 -0.29 -5.62
C ASN A 343 31.17 -0.52 -6.00
N LYS A 344 31.45 -1.13 -7.16
CA LYS A 344 32.79 -1.23 -7.75
C LYS A 344 33.26 0.10 -8.34
N GLU A 345 32.32 0.95 -8.76
CA GLU A 345 32.60 2.24 -9.41
C GLU A 345 32.09 3.41 -8.57
N PHE A 346 30.86 3.33 -8.05
CA PHE A 346 30.19 4.42 -7.33
C PHE A 346 29.49 3.93 -6.08
N LYS A 347 29.47 4.76 -5.03
CA LYS A 347 28.66 4.53 -3.82
C LYS A 347 27.31 5.22 -3.93
N VAL A 348 26.31 4.69 -3.22
CA VAL A 348 24.98 5.30 -3.11
C VAL A 348 24.75 5.70 -1.66
N TYR A 349 24.34 6.94 -1.45
CA TYR A 349 24.16 7.54 -0.12
C TYR A 349 22.68 7.78 0.19
N ASP A 350 22.31 7.63 1.45
CA ASP A 350 21.00 7.97 1.96
C ASP A 350 20.91 9.46 2.28
N LEU A 351 20.09 10.16 1.50
CA LEU A 351 19.90 11.61 1.59
C LEU A 351 18.66 12.00 2.41
N SER A 352 17.93 11.03 2.97
CA SER A 352 16.62 11.24 3.61
C SER A 352 16.64 12.23 4.77
N LYS A 353 17.77 12.35 5.47
CA LYS A 353 17.95 13.25 6.63
C LYS A 353 18.61 14.59 6.30
N SER A 354 18.92 14.85 5.03
CA SER A 354 19.70 16.03 4.62
C SER A 354 19.08 16.73 3.41
N LEU A 355 19.39 16.28 2.20
CA LEU A 355 19.06 16.95 0.94
C LEU A 355 17.72 16.54 0.34
N ASP A 356 17.10 15.47 0.86
CA ASP A 356 15.87 14.90 0.30
C ASP A 356 14.75 15.93 0.11
N SER A 357 14.49 16.79 1.10
CA SER A 357 13.45 17.83 0.98
C SER A 357 13.69 18.78 -0.20
N LYS A 358 14.95 19.19 -0.43
CA LYS A 358 15.30 20.10 -1.53
C LYS A 358 15.26 19.38 -2.87
N LEU A 359 15.80 18.16 -2.96
CA LEU A 359 15.76 17.37 -4.19
C LEU A 359 14.33 16.99 -4.60
N ARG A 360 13.42 16.81 -3.64
CA ARG A 360 11.99 16.57 -3.91
C ARG A 360 11.26 17.74 -4.57
N GLU A 361 11.79 18.96 -4.50
CA GLU A 361 11.25 20.10 -5.25
C GLU A 361 11.35 19.85 -6.77
N ALA A 362 12.47 19.26 -7.22
CA ALA A 362 12.70 18.87 -8.61
C ALA A 362 12.07 17.52 -8.98
N TYR A 363 11.57 16.75 -8.01
CA TYR A 363 10.91 15.47 -8.26
C TYR A 363 9.44 15.68 -8.61
N LEU A 364 9.18 15.63 -9.92
CA LEU A 364 7.88 15.91 -10.53
C LEU A 364 7.30 14.64 -11.15
N GLY A 365 5.96 14.56 -11.19
CA GLY A 365 5.25 13.44 -11.79
C GLY A 365 5.22 13.52 -13.32
N GLY A 366 4.49 12.59 -13.95
CA GLY A 366 4.20 12.68 -15.38
C GLY A 366 3.38 13.94 -15.69
N ILE A 367 3.69 14.57 -16.82
CA ILE A 367 2.88 15.67 -17.37
C ILE A 367 1.61 15.05 -17.96
N VAL A 368 0.45 15.58 -17.56
CA VAL A 368 -0.86 15.11 -18.03
C VAL A 368 -1.67 16.33 -18.45
N ASP A 369 -1.88 16.45 -19.75
CA ASP A 369 -2.76 17.46 -20.34
C ASP A 369 -4.09 16.82 -20.75
N VAL A 370 -5.19 17.48 -20.38
CA VAL A 370 -6.55 17.03 -20.69
C VAL A 370 -7.11 17.90 -21.79
N TYR A 371 -7.26 17.30 -22.97
CA TYR A 371 -7.85 17.97 -24.13
C TYR A 371 -9.33 17.57 -24.26
N ARG A 372 -10.18 18.52 -24.71
CA ARG A 372 -11.51 18.16 -25.18
C ARG A 372 -11.36 17.43 -26.52
N PRO A 373 -11.91 16.22 -26.68
CA PRO A 373 -11.76 15.50 -27.94
C PRO A 373 -12.49 16.24 -29.06
N HIS A 374 -11.75 16.62 -30.10
CA HIS A 374 -12.26 17.28 -31.30
C HIS A 374 -12.21 16.38 -32.55
N LEU A 375 -11.97 15.08 -32.36
CA LEU A 375 -11.95 14.07 -33.43
C LEU A 375 -13.40 13.74 -33.86
N ILE A 376 -14.10 14.73 -34.38
CA ILE A 376 -15.39 14.54 -35.08
C ILE A 376 -15.03 14.23 -36.53
N GLU A 377 -15.42 13.06 -37.02
CA GLU A 377 -15.19 12.59 -38.40
C GLU A 377 -13.72 12.34 -38.83
N GLN A 378 -12.77 12.31 -37.89
CA GLN A 378 -11.35 12.05 -38.17
C GLN A 378 -10.82 10.81 -37.44
N THR A 379 -9.78 10.18 -38.02
CA THR A 379 -9.06 9.08 -37.38
C THR A 379 -7.99 9.61 -36.45
N GLY A 380 -7.97 9.14 -35.19
CA GLY A 380 -6.91 9.42 -34.23
C GLY A 380 -5.95 8.24 -34.07
N TYR A 381 -4.69 8.53 -33.74
CA TYR A 381 -3.68 7.53 -33.41
C TYR A 381 -3.28 7.66 -31.94
N TYR A 382 -3.15 6.52 -31.25
CA TYR A 382 -2.68 6.45 -29.86
C TYR A 382 -1.32 5.78 -29.82
N TYR A 383 -0.35 6.45 -29.22
CA TYR A 383 1.02 5.95 -29.06
C TYR A 383 1.35 5.86 -27.58
N ASP A 384 1.88 4.70 -27.17
CA ASP A 384 2.34 4.46 -25.80
C ASP A 384 3.81 4.04 -25.84
N VAL A 385 4.61 4.57 -24.92
CA VAL A 385 6.04 4.24 -24.82
C VAL A 385 6.19 3.00 -23.96
N ASN A 386 6.63 1.90 -24.59
CA ASN A 386 6.94 0.65 -23.92
C ASN A 386 7.91 0.87 -22.74
N SER A 387 7.40 0.73 -21.51
CA SER A 387 8.19 0.87 -20.29
C SER A 387 9.00 2.17 -20.22
N LEU A 388 8.32 3.32 -20.31
CA LEU A 388 8.93 4.66 -20.29
C LEU A 388 10.00 4.84 -19.21
N TYR A 389 9.67 4.59 -17.93
CA TYR A 389 10.61 4.78 -16.82
C TYR A 389 11.81 3.82 -16.86
N PRO A 390 11.65 2.50 -17.02
CA PRO A 390 12.79 1.60 -17.22
C PRO A 390 13.70 2.02 -18.38
N THR A 391 13.12 2.45 -19.51
CA THR A 391 13.89 2.94 -20.66
C THR A 391 14.72 4.18 -20.29
N ALA A 392 14.14 5.12 -19.53
CA ALA A 392 14.86 6.29 -19.04
C ALA A 392 15.98 5.92 -18.05
N MET A 393 15.75 4.94 -17.17
CA MET A 393 16.72 4.46 -16.18
C MET A 393 17.95 3.77 -16.80
N CYS A 394 17.91 3.38 -18.08
CA CYS A 394 19.06 2.85 -18.81
C CYS A 394 20.05 3.95 -19.26
N ARG A 395 19.71 5.23 -19.10
CA ARG A 395 20.59 6.36 -19.39
C ARG A 395 21.43 6.71 -18.17
N SER A 396 22.42 7.59 -18.33
CA SER A 396 23.19 8.13 -17.19
C SER A 396 22.25 8.80 -16.18
N MET A 397 22.36 8.38 -14.92
CA MET A 397 21.58 8.86 -13.77
C MET A 397 22.51 9.40 -12.68
N PRO A 398 22.09 10.38 -11.87
CA PRO A 398 22.91 10.90 -10.78
C PRO A 398 23.15 9.84 -9.72
N VAL A 399 24.42 9.68 -9.32
CA VAL A 399 24.90 8.75 -8.30
C VAL A 399 26.13 9.32 -7.61
N GLY A 400 26.46 8.81 -6.42
CA GLY A 400 27.61 9.30 -5.64
C GLY A 400 27.22 10.35 -4.60
N MET A 401 28.24 10.92 -3.97
CA MET A 401 28.05 11.97 -2.97
C MET A 401 27.81 13.30 -3.69
N PRO A 402 26.68 13.99 -3.43
CA PRO A 402 26.40 15.26 -4.09
C PRO A 402 27.43 16.30 -3.65
N GLN A 403 27.91 17.09 -4.62
CA GLN A 403 28.79 18.22 -4.38
C GLN A 403 28.04 19.52 -4.66
N LEU A 404 28.05 20.42 -3.68
CA LEU A 404 27.57 21.78 -3.89
C LEU A 404 28.68 22.56 -4.59
N VAL A 405 28.37 23.08 -5.78
CA VAL A 405 29.27 23.91 -6.58
C VAL A 405 28.64 25.29 -6.78
N ASN A 406 29.47 26.33 -6.74
CA ASN A 406 29.08 27.68 -7.12
C ASN A 406 29.78 27.98 -8.45
N LEU A 407 29.00 28.01 -9.53
CA LEU A 407 29.50 28.29 -10.87
C LEU A 407 29.03 29.68 -11.31
N THR A 408 29.90 30.41 -11.98
CA THR A 408 29.51 31.56 -12.81
C THR A 408 28.72 31.08 -14.04
N ILE A 409 28.04 32.01 -14.73
CA ILE A 409 27.31 31.68 -15.97
C ILE A 409 28.27 31.10 -17.02
N ASP A 410 29.44 31.71 -17.19
CA ASP A 410 30.43 31.25 -18.17
C ASP A 410 30.97 29.87 -17.81
N GLU A 411 31.27 29.59 -16.54
CA GLU A 411 31.69 28.26 -16.10
C GLU A 411 30.58 27.22 -16.31
N PHE A 412 29.33 27.57 -16.02
CA PHE A 412 28.20 26.68 -16.23
C PHE A 412 28.02 26.35 -17.71
N LEU A 413 27.98 27.35 -18.59
CA LEU A 413 27.77 27.19 -20.03
C LEU A 413 28.90 26.42 -20.73
N ASN A 414 30.12 26.51 -20.20
CA ASN A 414 31.30 25.81 -20.74
C ASN A 414 31.64 24.51 -19.99
N SER A 415 30.75 24.03 -19.12
CA SER A 415 30.93 22.78 -18.37
C SER A 415 29.99 21.69 -18.83
N ASP A 416 30.40 20.43 -18.63
CA ASP A 416 29.53 19.26 -18.75
C ASP A 416 28.66 19.10 -17.49
N PHE A 417 27.93 20.15 -17.12
CA PHE A 417 27.15 20.15 -15.89
C PHE A 417 26.08 19.04 -15.91
N PHE A 418 26.09 18.24 -14.85
CA PHE A 418 25.12 17.19 -14.62
C PHE A 418 24.68 17.22 -13.16
N GLY A 419 23.46 17.70 -12.90
CA GLY A 419 23.02 17.91 -11.54
C GLY A 419 21.75 18.72 -11.43
N PHE A 420 21.56 19.35 -10.26
CA PHE A 420 20.39 20.16 -9.98
C PHE A 420 20.77 21.63 -9.89
N VAL A 421 19.96 22.50 -10.48
CA VAL A 421 20.16 23.95 -10.42
C VAL A 421 18.88 24.66 -9.99
N GLU A 422 19.06 25.76 -9.26
CA GLU A 422 17.99 26.71 -8.99
C GLU A 422 18.15 27.89 -9.94
N VAL A 423 17.17 28.10 -10.81
CA VAL A 423 17.27 29.10 -11.90
C VAL A 423 15.96 29.86 -12.09
N VAL A 424 16.09 31.06 -12.64
CA VAL A 424 14.98 31.83 -13.23
C VAL A 424 14.98 31.57 -14.73
N VAL A 425 13.87 31.05 -15.23
CA VAL A 425 13.67 30.70 -16.64
C VAL A 425 12.79 31.77 -17.28
N ARG A 426 13.12 32.17 -18.51
CA ARG A 426 12.27 32.96 -19.39
C ARG A 426 11.91 32.12 -20.62
N ALA A 427 10.72 31.54 -20.61
CA ALA A 427 10.17 30.77 -21.73
C ALA A 427 9.34 31.66 -22.65
N SER A 428 9.34 31.36 -23.95
CA SER A 428 8.42 31.98 -24.91
C SER A 428 6.96 31.76 -24.48
N SER A 429 6.10 32.75 -24.66
CA SER A 429 4.66 32.61 -24.44
C SER A 429 3.91 32.05 -25.65
N GLU A 430 4.54 32.04 -26.83
CA GLU A 430 3.87 31.70 -28.11
C GLU A 430 4.21 30.29 -28.63
N GLU A 431 5.41 29.78 -28.35
CA GLU A 431 5.91 28.49 -28.87
C GLU A 431 6.27 27.49 -27.76
N TYR A 432 5.56 27.56 -26.62
CA TYR A 432 5.96 26.78 -25.45
C TYR A 432 5.52 25.31 -25.56
N ILE A 433 6.51 24.43 -25.71
CA ILE A 433 6.34 22.96 -25.80
C ILE A 433 6.01 22.33 -24.43
N GLY A 434 6.10 23.09 -23.32
CA GLY A 434 5.70 22.55 -22.02
C GLY A 434 6.78 21.73 -21.30
N LEU A 435 8.07 22.02 -21.51
CA LEU A 435 9.15 21.12 -21.09
C LEU A 435 9.61 21.27 -19.63
N LEU A 436 9.36 22.42 -19.00
CA LEU A 436 9.80 22.71 -17.63
C LEU A 436 8.60 22.85 -16.69
N PRO A 437 8.18 21.75 -16.05
CA PRO A 437 7.06 21.79 -15.13
C PRO A 437 7.45 22.38 -13.77
N ILE A 438 6.51 23.06 -13.12
CA ILE A 438 6.60 23.49 -11.72
C ILE A 438 5.33 23.07 -10.95
N LYS A 439 5.43 22.95 -9.63
CA LYS A 439 4.27 22.78 -8.75
C LYS A 439 3.73 24.16 -8.36
N LEU A 440 2.56 24.53 -8.87
CA LEU A 440 1.84 25.74 -8.47
C LEU A 440 0.52 25.34 -7.81
N GLN A 441 0.33 25.73 -6.53
CA GLN A 441 -0.90 25.46 -5.77
C GLN A 441 -1.33 23.98 -5.78
N GLY A 442 -0.35 23.08 -5.66
CA GLY A 442 -0.60 21.63 -5.68
C GLY A 442 -0.84 21.01 -7.06
N ARG A 443 -0.79 21.81 -8.14
CA ARG A 443 -0.92 21.34 -9.52
C ARG A 443 0.41 21.39 -10.25
N LEU A 444 0.66 20.39 -11.09
CA LEU A 444 1.78 20.42 -12.02
C LEU A 444 1.37 21.25 -13.23
N ILE A 445 2.14 22.30 -13.52
CA ILE A 445 1.91 23.16 -14.69
C ILE A 445 3.21 23.36 -15.43
N CYS A 446 3.12 23.59 -16.73
CA CYS A 446 4.25 24.04 -17.53
C CYS A 446 3.96 25.52 -17.91
N PRO A 447 4.50 26.50 -17.16
CA PRO A 447 4.21 27.91 -17.43
C PRO A 447 5.03 28.45 -18.61
N GLY A 448 4.42 29.34 -19.39
CA GLY A 448 5.14 30.27 -20.26
C GLY A 448 5.60 31.52 -19.48
N GLY A 449 6.43 32.36 -20.10
CA GLY A 449 6.90 33.60 -19.49
C GLY A 449 8.04 33.39 -18.49
N THR A 450 8.09 34.23 -17.44
CA THR A 450 9.19 34.19 -16.45
C THR A 450 8.77 33.46 -15.17
N PHE A 451 9.54 32.45 -14.78
CA PHE A 451 9.29 31.67 -13.56
C PHE A 451 10.59 31.12 -12.96
N SER A 452 10.58 30.80 -11.68
CA SER A 452 11.72 30.19 -10.98
C SER A 452 11.43 28.73 -10.63
N GLY A 453 12.47 27.91 -10.59
CA GLY A 453 12.34 26.53 -10.13
C GLY A 453 13.66 25.86 -9.86
N PHE A 454 13.57 24.68 -9.25
CA PHE A 454 14.68 23.78 -9.02
C PHE A 454 14.57 22.61 -10.00
N PHE A 455 15.55 22.46 -10.89
CA PHE A 455 15.46 21.55 -12.02
C PHE A 455 16.66 20.62 -12.07
N PHE A 456 16.42 19.37 -12.47
CA PHE A 456 17.49 18.46 -12.88
C PHE A 456 17.91 18.79 -14.31
N LEU A 457 19.18 19.12 -14.49
CA LEU A 457 19.80 19.35 -15.78
C LEU A 457 20.82 18.26 -16.06
N LYS A 458 20.65 17.64 -17.22
CA LYS A 458 21.70 16.94 -17.93
C LYS A 458 22.13 17.89 -19.05
N SER A 459 23.42 18.04 -19.33
CA SER A 459 23.87 18.76 -20.52
C SER A 459 23.18 18.13 -21.74
N CYS A 460 22.13 18.81 -22.22
CA CYS A 460 21.57 18.56 -23.51
C CYS A 460 22.44 19.38 -24.44
N VAL A 461 23.43 18.73 -25.06
CA VAL A 461 23.69 19.05 -26.45
C VAL A 461 22.39 18.66 -27.16
N LEU A 462 21.44 19.60 -27.21
CA LEU A 462 20.38 19.56 -28.20
C LEU A 462 21.13 19.63 -29.55
N PRO A 463 20.96 18.62 -30.44
CA PRO A 463 21.57 18.67 -31.76
C PRO A 463 21.08 19.88 -32.57
#